data_AF-A0A349A0C9-F1
#
_entry.id   AF-A0A349A0C9-F1
#
_cell.length_a   1.000
_cell.length_b   1.000
_cell.length_c   1.000
_cell.angle_alpha   90.00
_cell.angle_beta   90.00
_cell.angle_gamma   90.00
#
_symmetry.space_group_name_H-M   'P 1'
#
loop_
_entity.id
_entity.type
_entity.pdbx_description
1 polymer ?
#
loop_
_entity_poly.entity_id
_entity_poly.type
_entity_poly.pdbx_seq_one_letter_code
_entity_poly.pdbx_strand_id
1 'polypeptide(L)'
;MMREATIQEIERINWLVLILGSVASIAVMRDFKYFFSFAVASAIMTLNFRFLGRIMQNAFGRASISKKELAVKLPLKFLVLIALVVLVVIFGDIDPIFFVIGLSTVFIAVVINQISIAFNPDRRKQDGA
;
A
#
# COMPACT_ATOMS: atom_id res chain seq x y z
N MET A 1 21.40 4.14 1.54
CA MET A 1 20.69 3.72 2.77
C MET A 1 19.35 4.46 2.80
N MET A 2 18.32 3.95 2.10
CA MET A 2 16.97 4.54 2.22
C MET A 2 16.49 4.26 3.64
N ARG A 3 16.41 5.30 4.48
CA ARG A 3 16.16 5.18 5.91
C ARG A 3 14.81 4.52 6.16
N GLU A 4 14.78 3.63 7.14
CA GLU A 4 13.57 2.99 7.69
C GLU A 4 12.46 4.00 8.06
N ALA A 5 12.85 5.26 8.31
CA ALA A 5 11.97 6.40 8.54
C ALA A 5 10.95 6.62 7.41
N THR A 6 11.36 6.56 6.14
CA THR A 6 10.45 6.81 5.01
C THR A 6 9.41 5.69 4.87
N ILE A 7 9.77 4.45 5.22
CA ILE A 7 8.87 3.29 5.11
C ILE A 7 7.88 3.24 6.28
N GLN A 8 8.32 3.58 7.50
CA GLN A 8 7.40 3.71 8.64
C GLN A 8 6.42 4.88 8.49
N GLU A 9 6.85 6.00 7.90
CA GLU A 9 5.97 7.13 7.62
C GLU A 9 4.92 6.79 6.56
N ILE A 10 5.31 6.14 5.46
CA ILE A 10 4.33 5.67 4.46
C ILE A 10 3.37 4.65 5.07
N GLU A 11 3.84 3.76 5.95
CA GLU A 11 2.98 2.81 6.65
C GLU A 11 1.96 3.52 7.57
N ARG A 12 2.38 4.56 8.30
CA ARG A 12 1.48 5.39 9.13
C ARG A 12 0.44 6.15 8.29
N ILE A 13 0.87 6.77 7.19
CA ILE A 13 -0.04 7.51 6.29
C ILE A 13 -1.06 6.54 5.70
N ASN A 14 -0.63 5.35 5.29
CA ASN A 14 -1.54 4.36 4.74
C ASN A 14 -2.54 3.82 5.80
N TRP A 15 -2.11 3.64 7.05
CA TRP A 15 -3.03 3.36 8.16
C TRP A 15 -4.03 4.49 8.42
N LEU A 16 -3.59 5.76 8.34
CA LEU A 16 -4.48 6.92 8.46
C LEU A 16 -5.50 6.96 7.33
N VAL A 17 -5.08 6.73 6.08
CA VAL A 17 -5.98 6.66 4.91
C VAL A 17 -6.96 5.51 5.06
N LEU A 18 -6.52 4.35 5.57
CA LEU A 18 -7.38 3.21 5.84
C LEU A 18 -8.43 3.54 6.90
N ILE A 19 -8.04 4.12 8.03
CA ILE A 19 -8.97 4.49 9.11
C ILE A 19 -9.94 5.59 8.65
N LEU A 20 -9.43 6.65 8.03
CA LEU A 20 -10.26 7.78 7.60
C LEU A 20 -11.20 7.39 6.46
N GLY A 21 -10.74 6.64 5.45
CA GLY A 21 -11.58 6.16 4.36
C GLY A 21 -12.61 5.14 4.83
N SER A 22 -12.27 4.32 5.83
CA SER A 22 -13.21 3.41 6.48
C SER A 22 -14.31 4.15 7.23
N VAL A 23 -13.96 5.16 8.03
CA VAL A 23 -14.95 5.97 8.77
C VAL A 23 -15.81 6.76 7.79
N ALA A 24 -15.22 7.34 6.73
CA ALA A 24 -15.94 8.08 5.71
C ALA A 24 -16.93 7.21 4.92
N SER A 25 -16.53 5.99 4.54
CA SER A 25 -17.42 5.07 3.81
C SER A 25 -18.63 4.64 4.64
N ILE A 26 -18.46 4.32 5.93
CA ILE A 26 -19.57 4.02 6.84
C ILE A 26 -20.46 5.25 7.06
N ALA A 27 -19.85 6.42 7.30
CA ALA A 27 -20.58 7.64 7.64
C ALA A 27 -21.44 8.17 6.47
N VAL A 28 -20.96 8.04 5.24
CA VAL A 28 -21.63 8.57 4.04
C VAL A 28 -22.71 7.62 3.51
N MET A 29 -22.42 6.31 3.44
CA MET A 29 -23.33 5.38 2.76
C MET A 29 -24.17 4.50 3.70
N ARG A 30 -23.82 4.40 5.00
CA ARG A 30 -24.52 3.59 6.03
C ARG A 30 -24.70 2.08 5.72
N ASP A 31 -24.11 1.58 4.63
CA ASP A 31 -24.15 0.16 4.28
C ASP A 31 -22.76 -0.46 4.49
N PHE A 32 -22.75 -1.61 5.16
CA PHE A 32 -21.53 -2.35 5.51
C PHE A 32 -20.78 -2.84 4.27
N LYS A 33 -21.48 -3.05 3.15
CA LYS A 33 -20.89 -3.46 1.87
C LYS A 33 -19.79 -2.50 1.40
N TYR A 34 -20.02 -1.19 1.43
CA TYR A 34 -19.06 -0.21 0.94
C TYR A 34 -17.81 -0.11 1.83
N PHE A 35 -18.02 -0.18 3.15
CA PHE A 35 -16.93 -0.26 4.11
C PHE A 35 -16.09 -1.52 3.92
N PHE A 36 -16.73 -2.69 3.83
CA PHE A 36 -16.05 -3.96 3.61
C PHE A 36 -15.24 -3.93 2.31
N SER A 37 -15.84 -3.41 1.23
CA SER A 37 -15.19 -3.26 -0.08
C SER A 37 -13.93 -2.41 -0.02
N PHE A 38 -14.02 -1.23 0.61
CA PHE A 38 -12.88 -0.33 0.76
C PHE A 38 -11.82 -0.91 1.70
N ALA A 39 -12.22 -1.38 2.89
CA ALA A 39 -11.31 -1.85 3.92
C ALA A 39 -10.51 -3.08 3.46
N VAL A 40 -11.16 -4.04 2.80
CA VAL A 40 -10.48 -5.22 2.27
C VAL A 40 -9.50 -4.81 1.17
N ALA A 41 -9.92 -4.01 0.19
CA ALA A 41 -9.03 -3.53 -0.87
C ALA A 41 -7.81 -2.78 -0.32
N SER A 42 -8.03 -1.87 0.63
CA SER A 42 -6.95 -1.11 1.28
C SER A 42 -6.02 -2.01 2.10
N ALA A 43 -6.55 -3.02 2.79
CA ALA A 43 -5.73 -3.99 3.51
C ALA A 43 -4.85 -4.81 2.56
N ILE A 44 -5.43 -5.29 1.44
CA ILE A 44 -4.70 -6.00 0.38
C ILE A 44 -3.55 -5.15 -0.15
N MET A 45 -3.83 -3.88 -0.47
CA MET A 45 -2.83 -2.98 -1.02
C MET A 45 -1.75 -2.61 0.01
N THR A 46 -2.13 -2.43 1.28
CA THR A 46 -1.21 -2.19 2.40
C THR A 46 -0.22 -3.35 2.55
N LEU A 47 -0.73 -4.58 2.56
CA LEU A 47 0.11 -5.77 2.63
C LEU A 47 1.03 -5.85 1.41
N ASN A 48 0.49 -5.64 0.21
CA ASN A 48 1.28 -5.63 -1.03
C ASN A 48 2.46 -4.64 -0.95
N PHE A 49 2.19 -3.40 -0.51
CA PHE A 49 3.20 -2.36 -0.36
C PHE A 49 4.28 -2.73 0.67
N ARG A 50 3.89 -3.23 1.86
CA ARG A 50 4.87 -3.69 2.87
C ARG A 50 5.76 -4.79 2.33
N PHE A 51 5.19 -5.74 1.59
CA PHE A 51 5.96 -6.80 0.97
C PHE A 51 6.90 -6.29 -0.11
N LEU A 52 6.46 -5.37 -0.97
CA LEU A 52 7.30 -4.76 -1.99
C LEU A 52 8.45 -3.97 -1.33
N GLY A 53 8.16 -3.19 -0.30
CA GLY A 53 9.15 -2.47 0.49
C GLY A 53 10.20 -3.41 1.09
N ARG A 54 9.80 -4.55 1.66
CA ARG A 54 10.74 -5.57 2.15
C ARG A 54 11.59 -6.19 1.04
N ILE A 55 11.02 -6.47 -0.12
CA ILE A 55 11.78 -7.01 -1.27
C ILE A 55 12.82 -6.00 -1.74
N MET A 56 12.42 -4.73 -1.87
CA MET A 56 13.32 -3.66 -2.27
C MET A 56 14.44 -3.44 -1.23
N GLN A 57 14.12 -3.37 0.06
CA GLN A 57 15.13 -3.28 1.13
C GLN A 57 16.12 -4.44 1.07
N ASN A 58 15.62 -5.67 0.89
CA ASN A 58 16.45 -6.85 0.79
C ASN A 58 17.32 -6.84 -0.48
N ALA A 59 16.78 -6.38 -1.62
CA ALA A 59 17.48 -6.29 -2.89
C ALA A 59 18.58 -5.21 -2.90
N PHE A 60 18.36 -4.07 -2.23
CA PHE A 60 19.33 -2.97 -2.17
C PHE A 60 20.25 -3.00 -0.94
N GLY A 61 19.89 -3.75 0.12
CA GLY A 61 20.63 -3.81 1.39
C GLY A 61 21.51 -5.05 1.58
N ARG A 62 21.26 -6.15 0.86
CA ARG A 62 22.11 -7.36 0.91
C ARG A 62 22.72 -7.60 -0.47
N ALA A 63 24.05 -7.55 -0.55
CA ALA A 63 24.82 -7.81 -1.77
C ALA A 63 24.64 -9.23 -2.37
N SER A 64 23.90 -10.13 -1.70
CA SER A 64 23.84 -11.55 -2.05
C SER A 64 22.51 -12.04 -2.64
N ILE A 65 21.51 -11.18 -2.86
CA ILE A 65 20.26 -11.64 -3.49
C ILE A 65 20.47 -11.78 -4.99
N SER A 66 20.34 -13.02 -5.48
CA SER A 66 20.47 -13.32 -6.90
C SER A 66 19.34 -12.65 -7.69
N LYS A 67 19.68 -12.02 -8.82
CA LYS A 67 18.68 -11.44 -9.75
C LYS A 67 17.60 -12.44 -10.16
N LYS A 68 17.94 -13.74 -10.25
CA LYS A 68 16.98 -14.83 -10.49
C LYS A 68 15.96 -14.98 -9.38
N GLU A 69 16.38 -14.81 -8.13
CA GLU A 69 15.50 -14.96 -6.97
C GLU A 69 14.46 -13.82 -6.92
N LEU A 70 14.87 -12.60 -7.27
CA LEU A 70 13.95 -11.46 -7.44
C LEU A 70 13.01 -11.65 -8.63
N ALA A 71 13.53 -12.14 -9.76
CA ALA A 71 12.76 -12.37 -10.98
C ALA A 71 11.66 -13.43 -10.80
N VAL A 72 11.80 -14.35 -9.84
CA VAL A 72 10.76 -15.35 -9.52
C VAL A 72 9.85 -14.86 -8.39
N LYS A 73 10.39 -14.28 -7.33
CA LYS A 73 9.61 -13.82 -6.16
C LYS A 73 8.61 -12.71 -6.50
N LEU A 74 8.94 -11.82 -7.42
CA LEU A 74 8.06 -10.72 -7.86
C LEU A 74 6.79 -11.22 -8.58
N PRO A 75 6.89 -11.94 -9.72
CA PRO A 75 5.70 -12.39 -10.46
C PRO A 75 4.87 -13.38 -9.64
N LEU A 76 5.51 -14.28 -8.88
CA LEU A 76 4.79 -15.20 -8.00
C LEU A 76 3.92 -14.46 -6.98
N LYS A 77 4.42 -13.36 -6.40
CA LYS A 77 3.63 -12.55 -5.48
C LYS A 77 2.52 -11.75 -6.16
N PHE A 78 2.77 -11.29 -7.39
CA PHE A 78 1.72 -10.66 -8.19
C PHE A 78 0.59 -11.65 -8.48
N LEU A 79 0.91 -12.91 -8.78
CA LEU A 79 -0.09 -13.96 -8.94
C LEU A 79 -0.89 -14.20 -7.65
N VAL A 80 -0.24 -14.24 -6.49
CA VAL A 80 -0.94 -14.35 -5.20
C VAL A 80 -1.85 -13.15 -4.96
N LEU A 81 -1.40 -11.93 -5.30
CA LEU A 81 -2.23 -10.72 -5.18
C LEU A 81 -3.45 -10.79 -6.10
N ILE A 82 -3.26 -11.16 -7.37
CA ILE A 82 -4.33 -11.31 -8.35
C ILE A 82 -5.33 -12.38 -7.87
N ALA A 83 -4.84 -13.54 -7.42
CA ALA A 83 -5.69 -14.60 -6.88
C ALA A 83 -6.51 -14.11 -5.66
N LEU A 84 -5.88 -13.36 -4.76
CA LEU A 84 -6.55 -12.78 -3.60
C LEU A 84 -7.63 -11.78 -4.01
N VAL A 85 -7.33 -10.87 -4.94
CA VAL A 85 -8.29 -9.90 -5.47
C VAL A 85 -9.45 -10.59 -6.16
N VAL A 86 -9.17 -11.58 -7.02
CA VAL A 86 -10.20 -12.35 -7.73
C VAL A 86 -11.10 -13.10 -6.76
N LEU A 87 -10.53 -13.77 -5.75
CA LEU A 87 -11.29 -14.46 -4.71
C LEU A 87 -12.21 -13.48 -3.97
N VAL A 88 -11.68 -12.33 -3.60
CA VAL A 88 -12.42 -11.29 -2.89
C VAL A 88 -13.53 -10.70 -3.77
N VAL A 89 -13.29 -10.44 -5.05
CA VAL A 89 -14.30 -9.92 -5.98
C VAL A 89 -15.39 -10.94 -6.34
N ILE A 90 -15.04 -12.23 -6.46
CA ILE A 90 -16.01 -13.28 -6.81
C ILE A 90 -16.86 -13.69 -5.62
N PHE A 91 -16.24 -13.87 -4.45
CA PHE A 91 -16.91 -14.42 -3.27
C PHE A 91 -17.33 -13.38 -2.24
N GLY A 92 -16.71 -12.20 -2.27
CA GLY A 92 -17.12 -11.08 -1.43
C GLY A 92 -18.32 -10.37 -2.05
N ASP A 93 -19.25 -9.96 -1.20
CA ASP A 93 -20.28 -8.98 -1.60
C ASP A 93 -19.64 -7.59 -1.63
N ILE A 94 -19.02 -7.27 -2.77
CA ILE A 94 -18.17 -6.08 -2.93
C ILE A 94 -18.78 -5.10 -3.91
N ASP A 95 -18.70 -3.82 -3.58
CA ASP A 95 -18.91 -2.73 -4.50
C ASP A 95 -17.61 -2.42 -5.27
N PRO A 96 -17.59 -2.57 -6.61
CA PRO A 96 -16.38 -2.38 -7.41
C PRO A 96 -15.78 -0.98 -7.29
N ILE A 97 -16.60 0.05 -7.09
CA ILE A 97 -16.15 1.45 -7.03
C ILE A 97 -15.35 1.64 -5.73
N PHE A 98 -15.91 1.25 -4.60
CA PHE A 98 -15.22 1.36 -3.29
C PHE A 98 -14.00 0.45 -3.21
N PHE A 99 -14.05 -0.70 -3.87
CA PHE A 99 -12.89 -1.59 -3.98
C PHE A 99 -11.74 -0.92 -4.75
N VAL A 100 -12.00 -0.29 -5.90
CA VAL A 100 -10.98 0.44 -6.67
C VAL A 100 -10.43 1.64 -5.89
N ILE A 101 -11.28 2.38 -5.18
CA ILE A 101 -10.85 3.46 -4.28
C ILE A 101 -9.91 2.90 -3.19
N GLY A 102 -10.28 1.76 -2.59
CA GLY A 102 -9.45 1.09 -1.59
C GLY A 102 -8.12 0.59 -2.13
N LEU A 103 -8.07 0.10 -3.38
CA LEU A 103 -6.82 -0.28 -4.06
C LEU A 103 -5.91 0.93 -4.33
N SER A 104 -6.48 2.13 -4.46
CA SER A 104 -5.75 3.36 -4.77
C SER A 104 -5.10 4.00 -3.53
N THR A 105 -5.35 3.51 -2.31
CA THR A 105 -4.89 4.16 -1.07
C THR A 105 -3.38 4.27 -0.96
N VAL A 106 -2.64 3.23 -1.35
CA VAL A 106 -1.18 3.27 -1.34
C VAL A 106 -0.64 4.28 -2.35
N PHE A 107 -1.26 4.38 -3.53
CA PHE A 107 -0.87 5.39 -4.52
C PHE A 107 -1.08 6.80 -3.95
N ILE A 108 -2.23 7.05 -3.33
CA ILE A 108 -2.53 8.31 -2.64
C ILE A 108 -1.50 8.59 -1.53
N ALA A 109 -1.18 7.58 -0.70
CA ALA A 109 -0.21 7.72 0.37
C ALA A 109 1.20 8.09 -0.15
N VAL A 110 1.62 7.48 -1.27
CA VAL A 110 2.89 7.82 -1.93
C VAL A 110 2.85 9.25 -2.46
N VAL A 111 1.79 9.65 -3.15
CA VAL A 111 1.64 11.01 -3.68
C VAL A 111 1.67 12.05 -2.55
N ILE A 112 0.94 11.82 -1.47
CA ILE A 112 0.95 12.69 -0.28
C ILE A 112 2.36 12.81 0.30
N ASN A 113 3.07 11.69 0.42
CA ASN A 113 4.46 11.68 0.90
C ASN A 113 5.38 12.52 0.00
N GLN A 114 5.30 12.35 -1.33
CA GLN A 114 6.09 13.12 -2.29
C GLN A 114 5.78 14.62 -2.23
N ILE A 115 4.50 14.99 -2.11
CA ILE A 115 4.06 16.38 -1.94
C ILE A 115 4.60 16.94 -0.62
N SER A 116 4.51 16.19 0.49
CA SER A 116 5.03 16.65 1.78
C SER A 116 6.53 16.92 1.75
N ILE A 117 7.31 16.11 1.03
CA ILE A 117 8.74 16.32 0.84
C ILE A 117 9.01 17.57 -0.02
N ALA A 118 8.23 17.79 -1.07
CA ALA A 118 8.36 18.95 -1.94
C ALA A 118 8.04 20.28 -1.23
N PHE A 119 7.05 20.29 -0.35
CA PHE A 119 6.63 21.50 0.39
C PHE A 119 7.48 21.78 1.64
N ASN A 120 8.22 20.80 2.16
CA ASN A 120 9.03 20.98 3.36
C ASN A 120 10.49 20.57 3.11
N PRO A 121 11.27 21.39 2.38
CA PRO A 121 12.60 21.03 1.89
C PRO A 121 13.64 20.81 3.01
N ASP A 122 13.44 21.33 4.23
CA ASP A 122 14.30 21.03 5.38
C ASP A 122 14.25 19.55 5.80
N ARG A 123 13.23 18.79 5.37
CA ARG A 123 13.21 17.33 5.51
C ARG A 123 14.24 16.62 4.63
N ARG A 124 14.64 17.19 3.49
CA ARG A 124 15.73 16.62 2.66
C ARG A 124 17.07 16.56 3.43
N LYS A 125 17.30 17.49 4.36
CA LYS A 125 18.55 17.56 5.14
C LYS A 125 18.62 16.52 6.26
N GLN A 126 17.50 16.14 6.88
CA GLN A 126 17.48 15.05 7.87
C GLN A 126 17.63 13.66 7.22
N ASP A 127 17.24 13.53 5.95
CA ASP A 127 17.42 12.31 5.15
C ASP A 127 18.74 12.24 4.38
N GLY A 128 19.63 13.24 4.55
CA GLY A 128 21.05 13.15 4.19
C GLY A 128 21.36 13.04 2.70
N ALA A 129 21.05 14.10 1.95
CA ALA A 129 21.78 14.40 0.71
C ALA A 129 23.12 15.09 1.04
#